data_AF-A0AAV2YCQ5-F1
#
_entry.id   AF-A0AAV2YCQ5-F1
#
_cell.length_a   1.000
_cell.length_b   1.000
_cell.length_c   1.000
_cell.angle_alpha   90.00
_cell.angle_beta   90.00
_cell.angle_gamma   90.00
#
_symmetry.space_group_name_H-M   'P 1'
#
loop_
_entity.id
_entity.type
_entity.pdbx_description
1 polymer ?
#
loop_
_entity_poly.entity_id
_entity_poly.type
_entity_poly.pdbx_seq_one_letter_code
_entity_poly.pdbx_strand_id
1 'polypeptide(L)'
;FDRIVAHDDLPKPTPRRRRGASDAQSSGRHQNRFFRVQWLGYRAADDTWEPRGALLADVPDLVGEYEQRAGLRDQSGTRAGCVGPDQ
;
A
#
# COMPACT_ATOMS: atom_id res chain seq x y z
N PHE A 1 -4.92 8.40 -14.65
CA PHE A 1 -4.80 7.04 -15.21
C PHE A 1 -6.15 6.34 -15.14
N ASP A 2 -6.33 5.23 -15.83
CA ASP A 2 -7.61 4.51 -15.96
C ASP A 2 -7.86 3.54 -14.79
N ARG A 3 -6.85 2.73 -14.44
CA ARG A 3 -6.97 1.76 -13.35
C ARG A 3 -5.62 1.34 -12.76
N ILE A 4 -5.65 0.87 -11.52
CA ILE A 4 -4.52 0.17 -10.89
C ILE A 4 -4.53 -1.28 -11.34
N VAL A 5 -3.44 -1.74 -11.97
CA VAL A 5 -3.32 -3.10 -12.49
C VAL A 5 -2.52 -4.03 -11.58
N ALA A 6 -1.61 -3.48 -10.77
CA ALA A 6 -0.81 -4.25 -9.82
C ALA A 6 -0.35 -3.38 -8.65
N HIS A 7 0.06 -4.01 -7.55
CA HIS A 7 0.79 -3.38 -6.46
C HIS A 7 2.05 -4.18 -6.17
N ASP A 8 3.09 -3.50 -5.69
CA ASP A 8 4.33 -4.11 -5.24
C ASP A 8 4.74 -3.51 -3.89
N ASP A 9 4.96 -4.40 -2.91
CA ASP A 9 5.40 -4.10 -1.56
C ASP A 9 6.93 -4.15 -1.43
N LEU A 10 7.70 -3.86 -2.50
CA LEU A 10 9.15 -3.99 -2.48
C LEU A 10 9.74 -3.21 -1.29
N PRO A 11 10.35 -3.88 -0.30
CA PRO A 11 11.21 -3.17 0.64
C PRO A 11 12.44 -2.80 -0.17
N LYS A 12 12.54 -1.56 -0.67
CA LYS A 12 13.66 -1.14 -1.52
C LYS A 12 14.96 -1.37 -0.72
N PRO A 13 15.75 -2.43 -0.97
CA PRO A 13 16.91 -2.71 -0.17
C PRO A 13 17.99 -1.82 -0.74
N THR A 14 18.19 -0.65 -0.13
CA THR A 14 19.46 0.04 -0.34
C THR A 14 20.53 -0.78 0.38
N PRO A 15 21.60 -1.23 -0.30
CA PRO A 15 22.70 -1.89 0.38
C PRO A 15 23.53 -0.83 1.10
N ARG A 16 23.08 -0.36 2.26
CA ARG A 16 23.98 0.30 3.21
C ARG A 16 24.46 -0.73 4.21
N ARG A 17 25.67 -1.22 3.94
CA ARG A 17 26.46 -1.97 4.92
C ARG A 17 26.49 -1.21 6.26
N ARG A 18 26.13 -1.96 7.31
CA ARG A 18 26.55 -1.88 8.72
C ARG A 18 25.57 -1.25 9.73
N ARG A 19 25.22 -2.15 10.67
CA ARG A 19 24.81 -1.99 12.07
C ARG A 19 23.34 -1.69 12.34
N GLY A 20 22.68 -2.75 12.83
CA GLY A 20 21.71 -2.68 13.93
C GLY A 20 20.51 -1.78 13.71
N ALA A 21 19.45 -2.34 13.13
CA ALA A 21 18.10 -1.84 13.35
C ALA A 21 17.17 -3.04 13.43
N SER A 22 17.19 -3.70 14.59
CA SER A 22 16.05 -4.49 15.02
C SER A 22 14.87 -3.53 15.21
N ASP A 23 13.68 -3.96 14.78
CA ASP A 23 12.40 -3.46 15.30
C ASP A 23 11.75 -2.20 14.67
N ALA A 24 11.85 -1.99 13.35
CA ALA A 24 11.02 -0.96 12.70
C ALA A 24 10.48 -1.39 11.33
N GLN A 25 9.85 -2.57 11.22
CA GLN A 25 9.24 -3.03 9.95
C GLN A 25 7.87 -3.70 10.13
N SER A 26 6.97 -3.09 10.90
CA SER A 26 5.54 -3.39 10.79
C SER A 26 4.73 -2.18 10.32
N SER A 27 4.97 -0.97 10.81
CA SER A 27 4.16 0.20 10.45
C SER A 27 4.59 0.93 9.17
N GLY A 28 5.77 0.62 8.61
CA GLY A 28 6.29 1.25 7.39
C GLY A 28 5.94 0.53 6.09
N ARG A 29 5.37 -0.68 6.15
CA ARG A 29 5.12 -1.52 4.97
C ARG A 29 4.10 -0.90 4.01
N HIS A 30 3.12 -0.17 4.53
CA HIS A 30 2.04 0.42 3.74
C HIS A 30 2.47 1.69 2.99
N GLN A 31 3.46 2.41 3.52
CA GLN A 31 3.93 3.68 2.95
C GLN A 31 4.94 3.47 1.82
N ASN A 32 5.58 2.31 1.78
CA ASN A 32 6.56 1.96 0.75
C ASN A 32 5.95 1.19 -0.44
N ARG A 33 4.62 1.22 -0.58
CA ARG A 33 3.90 0.54 -1.68
C ARG A 33 3.93 1.35 -2.95
N PHE A 34 4.24 0.66 -4.04
CA PHE A 34 4.11 1.19 -5.39
C PHE A 34 2.96 0.49 -6.09
N PHE A 35 2.21 1.25 -6.88
CA PHE A 35 1.08 0.75 -7.66
C PHE A 35 1.38 0.97 -9.13
N ARG A 36 1.11 -0.06 -9.93
CA ARG A 36 1.21 0.03 -11.38
C ARG A 36 -0.09 0.57 -11.93
N VAL A 37 0.00 1.68 -12.65
CA VAL A 37 -1.16 2.36 -13.23
C VAL A 37 -1.18 2.21 -14.75
N GLN A 38 -2.37 1.98 -15.30
CA GLN A 38 -2.60 1.93 -16.73
C GLN A 38 -3.17 3.26 -17.21
N TRP A 39 -2.46 3.93 -18.12
CA TRP A 39 -2.87 5.22 -18.67
C TRP A 39 -3.85 5.05 -19.83
N LEU A 40 -4.92 5.85 -19.85
CA LEU A 40 -5.91 5.81 -20.93
C LEU A 40 -5.25 6.22 -22.25
N GLY A 41 -5.38 5.37 -23.27
CA GLY A 41 -4.79 5.60 -24.60
C GLY A 41 -3.32 5.16 -24.74
N TYR A 42 -2.71 4.61 -23.69
CA TYR A 42 -1.36 4.04 -23.72
C TYR A 42 -1.39 2.51 -23.67
N ARG A 43 -0.30 1.87 -24.10
CA ARG A 43 -0.20 0.41 -24.04
C ARG A 43 0.14 -0.02 -22.62
N ALA A 44 -0.12 -1.30 -22.31
CA ALA A 44 0.33 -1.90 -21.05
C ALA A 44 1.87 -1.85 -20.85
N ALA A 45 2.63 -1.64 -21.93
CA ALA A 45 4.08 -1.43 -21.87
C ALA A 45 4.47 -0.06 -21.29
N ASP A 46 3.58 0.93 -21.37
CA ASP A 46 3.76 2.29 -20.87
C ASP A 46 3.22 2.47 -19.44
N ASP A 47 2.75 1.39 -18.80
CA ASP A 47 2.30 1.44 -17.42
C ASP A 47 3.46 1.86 -16.51
N THR A 48 3.23 2.83 -15.62
CA THR A 48 4.24 3.33 -14.68
C THR A 48 4.00 2.82 -13.26
N TRP A 49 5.07 2.71 -12.48
CA TRP A 49 5.01 2.37 -11.06
C TRP A 49 5.05 3.64 -10.22
N GLU A 50 3.91 4.04 -9.70
CA GLU A 50 3.75 5.26 -8.92
C GLU A 50 3.65 4.95 -7.42
N PRO A 51 4.22 5.79 -6.55
CA PRO A 51 4.10 5.60 -5.12
C PRO A 51 2.65 5.84 -4.66
N ARG A 52 2.22 5.11 -3.63
CA ARG A 52 0.89 5.27 -2.99
C ARG A 52 0.53 6.73 -2.73
N GLY A 53 1.48 7.51 -2.23
CA GLY A 53 1.26 8.92 -1.89
C GLY A 53 0.89 9.80 -3.09
N ALA A 54 1.50 9.56 -4.26
CA ALA A 54 1.17 10.30 -5.47
C ALA A 54 -0.24 9.94 -5.97
N LEU A 55 -0.55 8.63 -6.01
CA LEU A 55 -1.86 8.18 -6.47
C LEU A 55 -3.02 8.61 -5.56
N LEU A 56 -2.78 8.69 -4.24
CA LEU A 56 -3.77 9.21 -3.31
C LEU A 56 -4.03 10.71 -3.48
N ALA A 57 -3.02 11.47 -3.92
CA ALA A 57 -3.19 12.90 -4.18
C ALA A 57 -4.01 13.14 -5.45
N ASP A 58 -3.80 12.33 -6.49
CA ASP A 58 -4.49 12.50 -7.77
C ASP A 58 -5.86 11.79 -7.82
N VAL A 59 -5.96 10.56 -7.32
CA VAL A 59 -7.17 9.71 -7.39
C VAL A 59 -7.31 8.80 -6.17
N PRO A 60 -7.70 9.37 -5.02
CA PRO A 60 -7.82 8.61 -3.77
C PRO A 60 -8.85 7.48 -3.84
N ASP A 61 -9.91 7.62 -4.64
CA ASP A 61 -11.00 6.64 -4.72
C ASP A 61 -10.54 5.30 -5.31
N LEU A 62 -9.76 5.34 -6.41
CA LEU A 62 -9.24 4.14 -7.08
C LEU A 62 -8.25 3.39 -6.19
N VAL A 63 -7.37 4.11 -5.50
CA VAL A 63 -6.44 3.52 -4.52
C VAL A 63 -7.22 2.91 -3.37
N GLY A 64 -8.22 3.61 -2.84
CA GLY A 64 -9.05 3.15 -1.74
C GLY A 64 -9.81 1.86 -2.06
N GLU A 65 -10.45 1.79 -3.24
CA GLU A 65 -11.15 0.59 -3.70
C GLU A 65 -10.18 -0.58 -3.88
N TYR A 66 -9.04 -0.33 -4.52
CA TYR A 66 -8.01 -1.34 -4.72
C TYR A 66 -7.48 -1.88 -3.38
N GLU A 67 -7.13 -1.00 -2.44
CA GLU A 67 -6.62 -1.39 -1.12
C GLU A 67 -7.67 -2.14 -0.30
N GLN A 68 -8.94 -1.75 -0.41
CA GLN A 68 -10.05 -2.43 0.26
C GLN A 68 -10.22 -3.85 -0.32
N ARG A 69 -10.23 -3.99 -1.64
CA ARG A 69 -10.35 -5.28 -2.32
C ARG A 69 -9.13 -6.18 -2.09
N ALA A 70 -7.94 -5.60 -2.04
CA ALA A 70 -6.69 -6.33 -1.84
C ALA A 70 -6.41 -6.64 -0.36
N GLY A 71 -7.25 -6.20 0.58
CA GLY A 71 -7.00 -6.38 2.02
C GLY A 71 -5.77 -5.63 2.53
N LEU A 72 -5.27 -4.66 1.76
CA LEU A 72 -4.10 -3.83 2.04
C LEU A 72 -4.42 -2.70 3.01
N ARG A 73 -5.70 -2.38 3.17
CA ARG A 73 -6.18 -1.42 4.17
C ARG A 73 -5.74 -1.93 5.54
N ASP A 74 -4.90 -1.17 6.20
CA ASP A 74 -4.49 -1.46 7.56
C ASP A 74 -5.74 -1.40 8.46
N GLN A 75 -6.28 -2.57 8.78
CA GLN A 75 -7.23 -2.73 9.88
C GLN A 75 -6.44 -3.03 11.17
N SER A 76 -5.29 -2.39 11.40
CA SER A 76 -4.63 -2.45 12.71
C SER A 76 -5.26 -1.40 13.65
N GLY A 77 -6.55 -1.61 13.91
CA GLY A 77 -7.37 -0.69 14.68
C GLY A 77 -8.54 -1.41 15.30
N THR A 78 -8.24 -2.19 16.34
CA THR A 78 -9.19 -2.56 17.40
C THR A 78 -10.09 -3.78 17.13
N ARG A 79 -9.57 -4.98 17.44
CA ARG A 79 -10.40 -6.07 17.98
C ARG A 79 -10.72 -5.76 19.46
N ALA A 80 -11.44 -4.68 19.76
CA ALA A 80 -12.11 -4.50 21.06
C ALA A 80 -13.58 -4.86 20.87
N GLY A 81 -13.83 -6.17 20.88
CA GLY A 81 -15.15 -6.76 20.79
C GLY A 81 -15.22 -7.97 21.71
N CYS A 82 -14.79 -7.80 22.95
CA CYS A 82 -15.16 -8.68 24.05
C CYS A 82 -15.69 -7.80 25.19
N VAL A 83 -16.86 -7.20 24.95
CA VAL A 83 -17.81 -6.96 26.04
C VAL A 83 -18.35 -8.34 26.40
N GLY A 84 -17.76 -8.96 27.42
CA GLY A 84 -18.44 -10.02 28.14
C GLY A 84 -19.55 -9.38 28.99
N PRO A 85 -20.76 -9.96 29.05
CA PRO A 85 -21.78 -9.47 29.96
C PRO A 85 -21.31 -9.73 31.40
N ASP A 86 -21.25 -8.67 32.19
CA ASP A 86 -21.09 -8.68 33.65
C ASP A 86 -22.25 -9.48 34.28
N GLN A 87 -21.90 -10.42 35.16
CA GLN A 87 -22.83 -11.31 35.89
C GLN A 87 -23.28 -10.65 37.19
#